data_AF-A0A199XT96-F1
#
_entry.id   AF-A0A199XT96-F1
#
_cell.length_a   1.000
_cell.length_b   1.000
_cell.length_c   1.000
_cell.angle_alpha   90.00
_cell.angle_beta   90.00
_cell.angle_gamma   90.00
#
_symmetry.space_group_name_H-M   'P 1'
#
loop_
_entity.id
_entity.type
_entity.pdbx_description
1 polymer ?
#
loop_
_entity_poly.entity_id
_entity_poly.type
_entity_poly.pdbx_seq_one_letter_code
_entity_poly.pdbx_strand_id
1 'polypeptide(L)'
;MAKQAEESGKMQKSLIAQLDQKVANKAKELREMKEENDLSEQGIVKEPQEIKSSSNDNAAIESLKSQIAALNKMQEDNLSRIKNLYDERIKKGASPTDALSVSYLKSIDQLKAEQVTSIQSNNKLLQTLDNIKVAVEIEKKRRIKRANSLNDTDRYAQDQATLKRIKETTKVSSTPLKESDFDFGEEQSNMQIMKRVANTESAFYVVLAVHKDVAKRDKFLAQMVASGQRNVSFFYDASTSSYYIYATKFETIQEAQGEMVNKGKQPFTSKMAIIKVEN
;
A
#
# COMPACT_ATOMS: atom_id res chain seq x y z
N MET A 1 39.36 28.60 19.18
CA MET A 1 38.81 27.23 19.35
C MET A 1 37.56 27.22 20.22
N ALA A 2 37.56 27.76 21.45
CA ALA A 2 36.36 27.80 22.30
C ALA A 2 35.14 28.49 21.63
N LYS A 3 35.34 29.67 21.03
CA LYS A 3 34.28 30.41 20.31
C LYS A 3 33.70 29.64 19.10
N GLN A 4 34.57 28.98 18.33
CA GLN A 4 34.18 28.18 17.17
C GLN A 4 33.40 26.92 17.57
N ALA A 5 33.75 26.32 18.71
CA ALA A 5 33.05 25.16 19.25
C ALA A 5 31.65 25.55 19.78
N GLU A 6 31.54 26.72 20.42
CA GLU A 6 30.26 27.27 20.88
C GLU A 6 29.31 27.61 19.72
N GLU A 7 29.83 28.23 18.66
CA GLU A 7 29.06 28.55 17.45
C GLU A 7 28.55 27.27 16.75
N SER A 8 29.40 26.25 16.63
CA SER A 8 29.01 24.94 16.08
C SER A 8 27.91 24.26 16.90
N GLY A 9 28.03 24.28 18.23
CA GLY A 9 27.00 23.73 19.13
C GLY A 9 25.65 24.46 19.03
N LYS A 10 25.65 25.79 18.84
CA LYS A 10 24.42 26.56 18.59
C LYS A 10 23.79 26.20 17.25
N MET A 11 24.59 26.06 16.20
CA MET A 11 24.11 25.67 14.87
C MET A 11 23.49 24.27 14.88
N GLN A 12 24.13 23.31 15.56
CA GLN A 12 23.64 21.95 15.69
C GLN A 12 22.29 21.89 16.42
N LYS A 13 22.14 22.62 17.52
CA LYS A 13 20.85 22.74 18.24
C LYS A 13 19.75 23.33 17.36
N SER A 14 20.07 24.36 16.58
CA SER A 14 19.14 24.96 15.63
C SER A 14 18.66 23.97 14.56
N LEU A 15 19.57 23.20 13.96
CA LEU A 15 19.20 22.21 12.95
C LEU A 15 18.35 21.07 13.54
N ILE A 16 18.68 20.60 14.74
CA ILE A 16 17.88 19.58 15.43
C ILE A 16 16.47 20.10 15.75
N ALA A 17 16.33 21.36 16.19
CA ALA A 17 15.03 21.97 16.43
C ALA A 17 14.20 22.10 15.14
N GLN A 18 14.84 22.45 14.01
CA GLN A 18 14.17 22.47 12.72
C GLN A 18 13.72 21.07 12.27
N LEU A 19 14.56 20.06 12.49
CA LEU A 19 14.20 18.67 12.20
C LEU A 19 13.02 18.22 13.09
N ASP A 20 13.05 18.52 14.39
CA ASP A 20 11.95 18.22 15.32
C ASP A 20 10.63 18.83 14.86
N GLN A 21 10.63 20.10 14.44
CA GLN A 21 9.45 20.75 13.90
C GLN A 21 8.91 20.02 12.64
N LYS A 22 9.80 19.59 11.74
CA LYS A 22 9.41 18.80 10.55
C LYS A 22 8.83 17.44 10.95
N VAL A 23 9.42 16.76 11.94
CA VAL A 23 8.89 15.49 12.48
C VAL A 23 7.51 15.69 13.10
N ALA A 24 7.32 16.76 13.88
CA ALA A 24 6.03 17.08 14.50
C ALA A 24 4.93 17.32 13.44
N ASN A 25 5.25 18.01 12.34
CA ASN A 25 4.33 18.20 11.23
C ASN A 25 3.97 16.87 10.56
N LYS A 26 4.95 16.00 10.28
CA LYS A 26 4.70 14.66 9.74
C LYS A 26 3.84 13.79 10.67
N ALA A 27 4.06 13.90 11.98
CA ALA A 27 3.25 13.22 12.97
C ALA A 27 1.80 13.73 12.98
N LYS A 28 1.60 15.04 12.80
CA LYS A 28 0.28 15.66 12.66
C LYS A 28 -0.43 15.15 11.40
N GLU A 29 0.23 15.17 10.25
CA GLU A 29 -0.33 14.66 9.00
C GLU A 29 -0.76 13.19 9.10
N LEU A 30 0.05 12.36 9.77
CA LEU A 30 -0.31 10.96 10.01
C LEU A 30 -1.57 10.85 10.90
N ARG A 31 -1.73 11.69 11.92
CA ARG A 31 -2.94 11.71 12.75
C ARG A 31 -4.17 12.11 11.95
N GLU A 32 -4.06 13.14 11.11
CA GLU A 32 -5.13 13.59 10.22
C GLU A 32 -5.51 12.48 9.23
N MET A 33 -4.51 11.78 8.66
CA MET A 33 -4.73 10.63 7.76
C MET A 33 -5.48 9.49 8.45
N LYS A 34 -5.15 9.20 9.71
CA LYS A 34 -5.85 8.20 10.53
C LYS A 34 -7.28 8.62 10.84
N GLU A 35 -7.49 9.85 11.29
CA GLU A 35 -8.81 10.39 11.60
C GLU A 35 -9.72 10.35 10.35
N GLU A 36 -9.20 10.76 9.19
CA GLU A 36 -9.94 10.67 7.92
C GLU A 36 -10.33 9.22 7.61
N ASN A 37 -9.40 8.28 7.78
CA ASN A 37 -9.68 6.86 7.55
C ASN A 37 -10.73 6.31 8.52
N ASP A 38 -10.60 6.61 9.82
CA ASP A 38 -11.50 6.13 10.87
C ASP A 38 -12.92 6.71 10.71
N LEU A 39 -13.04 8.01 10.42
CA LEU A 39 -14.33 8.65 10.10
C LEU A 39 -14.96 8.04 8.85
N SER A 40 -14.15 7.79 7.82
CA SER A 40 -14.64 7.22 6.58
C SER A 40 -15.08 5.75 6.74
N GLU A 41 -14.43 4.99 7.62
CA GLU A 41 -14.89 3.65 8.03
C GLU A 41 -16.24 3.69 8.77
N GLN A 42 -16.59 4.81 9.40
CA GLN A 42 -17.90 5.05 10.01
C GLN A 42 -18.94 5.61 9.03
N GLY A 43 -18.60 5.75 7.74
CA GLY A 43 -19.49 6.31 6.72
C GLY A 43 -19.59 7.84 6.74
N ILE A 44 -18.73 8.52 7.52
CA ILE A 44 -18.70 9.99 7.60
C ILE A 44 -17.67 10.49 6.58
N VAL A 45 -18.15 11.11 5.50
CA VAL A 45 -17.28 11.70 4.48
C VAL A 45 -16.82 13.07 4.95
N LYS A 46 -15.56 13.18 5.35
CA LYS A 46 -14.86 14.45 5.55
C LYS A 46 -14.26 14.88 4.21
N GLU A 47 -14.31 16.17 3.87
CA GLU A 47 -13.60 16.66 2.68
C GLU A 47 -12.11 16.27 2.76
N PRO A 48 -11.52 15.77 1.66
CA PRO A 48 -10.10 15.43 1.64
C PRO A 48 -9.29 16.66 2.04
N GLN A 49 -8.62 16.60 3.19
CA GLN A 49 -7.65 17.63 3.51
C GLN A 49 -6.49 17.50 2.51
N GLU A 50 -6.13 18.60 1.87
CA GLU A 50 -4.94 18.64 1.02
C GLU A 50 -3.75 18.08 1.82
N ILE A 51 -3.18 16.97 1.35
CA ILE A 51 -1.93 16.44 1.91
C ILE A 51 -0.83 17.41 1.49
N LYS A 52 -0.52 18.38 2.35
CA LYS A 52 0.45 19.45 2.06
C LYS A 52 1.91 19.00 2.10
N SER A 53 2.19 17.77 2.59
CA SER A 53 3.54 17.19 2.53
C SER A 53 3.92 16.87 1.08
N SER A 54 4.64 17.81 0.47
CA SER A 54 5.19 17.70 -0.87
C SER A 54 6.60 17.10 -0.87
N SER A 55 7.10 16.77 -2.06
CA SER A 55 8.51 16.43 -2.32
C SER A 55 9.49 17.40 -1.63
N ASN A 56 9.10 18.67 -1.49
CA ASN A 56 9.90 19.72 -0.86
C ASN A 56 10.14 19.50 0.64
N ASP A 57 9.15 19.00 1.39
CA ASP A 57 9.33 18.71 2.82
C ASP A 57 10.25 17.51 3.05
N ASN A 58 10.15 16.50 2.18
CA ASN A 58 11.07 15.36 2.23
C ASN A 58 12.50 15.79 1.87
N ALA A 59 12.66 16.62 0.84
CA ALA A 59 13.96 17.19 0.48
C ALA A 59 14.56 18.04 1.61
N ALA A 60 13.75 18.84 2.30
CA ALA A 60 14.18 19.60 3.46
C ALA A 60 14.62 18.71 4.62
N ILE A 61 13.89 17.63 4.91
CA ILE A 61 14.27 16.64 5.94
C ILE A 61 15.60 15.98 5.57
N GLU A 62 15.79 15.52 4.33
CA GLU A 62 17.05 14.90 3.92
C GLU A 62 18.23 15.89 3.96
N SER A 63 17.99 17.15 3.59
CA SER A 63 18.99 18.21 3.74
C SER A 63 19.37 18.42 5.21
N LEU A 64 18.39 18.52 6.12
CA LEU A 64 18.63 18.67 7.56
C LEU A 64 19.42 17.48 8.13
N LYS A 65 19.07 16.24 7.76
CA LYS A 65 19.81 15.04 8.15
C LYS A 65 21.28 15.13 7.72
N SER A 66 21.52 15.52 6.48
CA SER A 66 22.88 15.64 5.92
C SER A 66 23.69 16.73 6.62
N GLN A 67 23.09 17.89 6.88
CA GLN A 67 23.73 18.99 7.61
C GLN A 67 24.07 18.62 9.06
N ILE A 68 23.15 17.94 9.77
CA ILE A 68 23.39 17.45 11.13
C ILE A 68 24.53 16.42 11.14
N ALA A 69 24.56 15.49 10.18
CA ALA A 69 25.64 14.51 10.06
C ALA A 69 27.01 15.18 9.82
N ALA A 70 27.06 16.19 8.95
CA ALA A 70 28.28 16.96 8.69
C ALA A 70 28.76 17.70 9.95
N LEU A 71 27.86 18.32 10.71
CA LEU A 71 28.21 18.99 11.97
C LEU A 71 28.69 18.00 13.04
N ASN A 72 28.06 16.82 13.15
CA ASN A 72 28.49 15.77 14.07
C ASN A 72 29.93 15.35 13.79
N LYS A 73 30.27 15.17 12.50
CA LYS A 73 31.63 14.85 12.07
C LYS A 73 32.62 15.96 12.42
N MET A 74 32.25 17.22 12.15
CA MET A 74 33.08 18.38 12.50
C MET A 74 33.32 18.48 14.02
N GLN A 75 32.31 18.16 14.84
CA GLN A 75 32.43 18.15 16.30
C GLN A 75 33.35 17.03 16.79
N GLU A 76 33.28 15.85 16.17
CA GLU A 76 34.18 14.71 16.44
C GLU A 76 35.64 15.05 16.09
N ASP A 77 35.88 15.66 14.94
CA ASP A 77 37.20 16.11 14.50
C ASP A 77 37.77 17.18 15.47
N ASN A 78 36.94 18.13 15.90
CA ASN A 78 37.34 19.15 16.88
C ASN A 78 37.66 18.54 18.25
N LEU A 79 36.88 17.57 18.70
CA LEU A 79 37.13 16.85 19.96
C LEU A 79 38.47 16.10 19.90
N SER A 80 38.74 15.41 18.78
CA SER A 80 40.01 14.73 18.54
C SER A 80 41.19 15.71 18.55
N ARG A 81 41.05 16.87 17.88
CA ARG A 81 42.08 17.91 17.86
C ARG A 81 42.41 18.46 19.25
N ILE A 82 41.38 18.77 20.06
CA ILE A 82 41.59 19.30 21.41
C ILE A 82 42.24 18.23 22.31
N LYS A 83 41.82 16.97 22.19
CA LYS A 83 42.43 15.85 22.90
C LYS A 83 43.92 15.70 22.55
N ASN A 84 44.27 15.77 21.26
CA ASN A 84 45.66 15.67 20.82
C ASN A 84 46.52 16.84 21.35
N LEU A 85 45.97 18.06 21.35
CA LEU A 85 46.68 19.23 21.92
C LEU A 85 46.94 19.10 23.42
N TYR A 86 45.98 18.53 24.16
CA TYR A 86 46.17 18.18 25.56
C TYR A 86 47.26 17.11 25.71
N ASP A 87 47.16 15.99 25.00
CA ASP A 87 48.11 14.88 25.09
C ASP A 87 49.54 15.29 24.72
N GLU A 88 49.72 16.14 23.70
CA GLU A 88 51.03 16.69 23.33
C GLU A 88 51.65 17.57 24.41
N ARG A 89 50.84 18.37 25.13
CA ARG A 89 51.34 19.19 26.24
C ARG A 89 51.87 18.32 27.37
N ILE A 90 51.10 17.31 27.76
CA ILE A 90 51.49 16.38 28.82
C ILE A 90 52.78 15.65 28.43
N LYS A 91 52.89 15.18 27.17
CA LYS A 91 54.11 14.57 26.64
C LYS A 91 55.33 15.49 26.68
N LYS A 92 55.14 16.79 26.48
CA LYS A 92 56.19 17.82 26.55
C LYS A 92 56.52 18.29 27.97
N GLY A 93 55.94 17.66 29.00
CA GLY A 93 56.24 17.90 30.41
C GLY A 93 55.35 18.95 31.09
N ALA A 94 54.25 19.39 30.46
CA ALA A 94 53.29 20.27 31.12
C ALA A 94 52.53 19.54 32.26
N SER A 95 52.15 20.27 33.31
CA SER A 95 51.39 19.69 34.41
C SER A 95 49.93 19.43 34.00
N PRO A 96 49.34 18.25 34.30
CA PRO A 96 47.92 17.98 34.09
C PRO A 96 46.99 18.94 34.83
N THR A 97 47.47 19.55 35.91
CA THR A 97 46.68 20.44 36.78
C THR A 97 46.95 21.92 36.55
N ASP A 98 47.81 22.27 35.57
CA ASP A 98 47.98 23.67 35.20
C ASP A 98 46.69 24.24 34.61
N ALA A 99 46.50 25.57 34.72
CA ALA A 99 45.27 26.24 34.35
C ALA A 99 44.84 25.97 32.89
N LEU A 100 45.81 25.80 31.97
CA LEU A 100 45.53 25.56 30.56
C LEU A 100 45.17 24.10 30.30
N SER A 101 45.83 23.14 30.96
CA SER A 101 45.49 21.72 30.92
C SER A 101 44.08 21.46 31.48
N VAL A 102 43.73 22.11 32.60
CA VAL A 102 42.36 22.07 33.16
C VAL A 102 41.35 22.67 32.18
N SER A 103 41.69 23.77 31.50
CA SER A 103 40.81 24.37 30.49
C SER A 103 40.56 23.43 29.30
N TYR A 104 41.56 22.65 28.88
CA TYR A 104 41.38 21.65 27.82
C TYR A 104 40.45 20.51 28.26
N LEU A 105 40.67 19.95 29.46
CA LEU A 105 39.82 18.89 30.00
C LEU A 105 38.37 19.34 30.12
N LYS A 106 38.13 20.53 30.67
CA LYS A 106 36.79 21.11 30.76
C LYS A 106 36.12 21.26 29.38
N SER A 107 36.88 21.69 28.37
CA SER A 107 36.37 21.82 27.00
C SER A 107 36.04 20.47 26.38
N ILE A 108 36.88 19.45 26.61
CA ILE A 108 36.66 18.07 26.15
C ILE A 108 35.39 17.50 26.77
N ASP A 109 35.22 17.66 28.08
CA ASP A 109 34.06 17.12 28.80
C ASP A 109 32.76 17.80 28.36
N GLN A 110 32.77 19.12 28.21
CA GLN A 110 31.62 19.86 27.70
C GLN A 110 31.26 19.42 26.28
N LEU A 111 32.23 19.34 25.37
CA LEU A 111 31.97 18.95 23.98
C LEU A 111 31.46 17.52 23.85
N LYS A 112 31.96 16.60 24.67
CA LYS A 112 31.43 15.22 24.73
C LYS A 112 29.98 15.19 25.21
N ALA A 113 29.66 15.90 26.30
CA ALA A 113 28.32 15.92 26.85
C ALA A 113 27.30 16.51 25.85
N GLU A 114 27.68 17.59 25.18
CA GLU A 114 26.87 18.21 24.12
C GLU A 114 26.68 17.27 22.92
N GLN A 115 27.74 16.60 22.47
CA GLN A 115 27.70 15.64 21.36
C GLN A 115 26.78 14.46 21.66
N VAL A 116 26.87 13.86 22.85
CA VAL A 116 26.01 12.74 23.26
C VAL A 116 24.54 13.15 23.24
N THR A 117 24.22 14.31 23.81
CA THR A 117 22.84 14.83 23.87
C THR A 117 22.28 15.07 22.46
N SER A 118 23.10 15.66 21.59
CA SER A 118 22.75 15.93 20.19
C SER A 118 22.49 14.65 19.39
N ILE A 119 23.39 13.67 19.49
CA ILE A 119 23.25 12.38 18.80
C ILE A 119 22.00 11.63 19.28
N GLN A 120 21.75 11.59 20.58
CA GLN A 120 20.56 10.94 21.14
C GLN A 120 19.27 11.59 20.64
N SER A 121 19.22 12.93 20.65
CA SER A 121 18.07 13.68 20.16
C SER A 121 17.82 13.41 18.67
N ASN A 122 18.88 13.48 17.86
CA ASN A 122 18.80 13.19 16.43
C ASN A 122 18.33 11.75 16.14
N ASN A 123 18.90 10.76 16.83
CA ASN A 123 18.51 9.36 16.64
C ASN A 123 17.03 9.12 16.97
N LYS A 124 16.50 9.77 18.02
CA LYS A 124 15.08 9.70 18.36
C LYS A 124 14.19 10.28 17.24
N LEU A 125 14.60 11.40 16.65
CA LEU A 125 13.89 12.02 15.53
C LEU A 125 13.91 11.13 14.28
N LEU A 126 15.05 10.52 13.96
CA LEU A 126 15.18 9.57 12.85
C LEU A 126 14.28 8.35 13.04
N GLN A 127 14.30 7.74 14.22
CA GLN A 127 13.43 6.61 14.54
C GLN A 127 11.95 6.99 14.43
N THR A 128 11.59 8.21 14.84
CA THR A 128 10.22 8.72 14.71
C THR A 128 9.81 8.86 13.25
N LEU A 129 10.70 9.35 12.38
CA LEU A 129 10.45 9.43 10.93
C LEU A 129 10.24 8.06 10.30
N ASP A 130 11.05 7.06 10.67
CA ASP A 130 10.91 5.70 10.16
C ASP A 130 9.58 5.07 10.58
N ASN A 131 9.19 5.25 11.85
CA ASN A 131 7.90 4.81 12.36
C ASN A 131 6.73 5.49 11.64
N ILE A 132 6.83 6.82 11.39
CA ILE A 132 5.81 7.55 10.63
C ILE A 132 5.71 7.00 9.21
N LYS A 133 6.84 6.75 8.53
CA LYS A 133 6.87 6.19 7.18
C LYS A 133 6.13 4.86 7.10
N VAL A 134 6.39 3.94 8.04
CA VAL A 134 5.69 2.65 8.10
C VAL A 134 4.20 2.84 8.34
N ALA A 135 3.83 3.71 9.28
CA ALA A 135 2.43 3.98 9.60
C ALA A 135 1.65 4.61 8.43
N VAL A 136 2.26 5.52 7.67
CA VAL A 136 1.66 6.10 6.45
C VAL A 136 1.36 5.02 5.42
N GLU A 137 2.28 4.06 5.20
CA GLU A 137 2.04 2.97 4.25
C GLU A 137 0.91 2.03 4.70
N ILE A 138 0.74 1.84 6.01
CA ILE A 138 -0.42 1.09 6.56
C ILE A 138 -1.73 1.83 6.25
N GLU A 139 -1.78 3.14 6.52
CA GLU A 139 -2.99 3.93 6.26
C GLU A 139 -3.33 4.03 4.77
N LYS A 140 -2.33 4.11 3.88
CA LYS A 140 -2.53 4.00 2.42
C LYS A 140 -3.15 2.66 2.03
N LYS A 141 -2.65 1.56 2.59
CA LYS A 141 -3.21 0.21 2.34
C LYS A 141 -4.65 0.11 2.84
N ARG A 142 -4.99 0.71 3.99
CA ARG A 142 -6.39 0.80 4.48
C ARG A 142 -7.28 1.51 3.46
N ARG A 143 -6.85 2.67 2.93
CA ARG A 143 -7.58 3.40 1.88
C ARG A 143 -7.81 2.58 0.63
N ILE A 144 -6.77 1.90 0.12
CA ILE A 144 -6.86 1.07 -1.09
C ILE A 144 -7.84 -0.10 -0.85
N LYS A 145 -7.70 -0.80 0.27
CA LYS A 145 -8.61 -1.90 0.62
C LYS A 145 -10.05 -1.43 0.67
N ARG A 146 -10.31 -0.27 1.29
CA ARG A 146 -11.64 0.33 1.37
C ARG A 146 -12.17 0.75 -0.01
N ALA A 147 -11.35 1.40 -0.84
CA ALA A 147 -11.76 1.77 -2.19
C ALA A 147 -12.16 0.54 -3.02
N ASN A 148 -11.41 -0.56 -2.89
CA ASN A 148 -11.77 -1.82 -3.50
C ASN A 148 -13.09 -2.38 -2.93
N SER A 149 -13.27 -2.39 -1.60
CA SER A 149 -14.49 -2.90 -0.97
C SER A 149 -15.74 -2.05 -1.22
N LEU A 150 -15.65 -0.72 -1.23
CA LEU A 150 -16.75 0.19 -1.59
C LEU A 150 -17.15 0.00 -3.06
N ASN A 151 -16.15 -0.10 -3.95
CA ASN A 151 -16.41 -0.45 -5.33
C ASN A 151 -17.03 -1.86 -5.45
N ASP A 152 -16.70 -2.81 -4.57
CA ASP A 152 -17.24 -4.18 -4.66
C ASP A 152 -18.75 -4.24 -4.44
N THR A 153 -19.29 -3.47 -3.48
CA THR A 153 -20.74 -3.44 -3.21
C THR A 153 -21.51 -2.70 -4.30
N ASP A 154 -21.05 -1.51 -4.70
CA ASP A 154 -21.70 -0.74 -5.76
C ASP A 154 -21.59 -1.46 -7.12
N ARG A 155 -20.42 -2.04 -7.43
CA ARG A 155 -20.23 -2.87 -8.62
C ARG A 155 -21.16 -4.08 -8.59
N TYR A 156 -21.25 -4.80 -7.48
CA TYR A 156 -22.14 -5.95 -7.39
C TYR A 156 -23.60 -5.56 -7.66
N ALA A 157 -24.08 -4.46 -7.08
CA ALA A 157 -25.44 -3.96 -7.33
C ALA A 157 -25.65 -3.59 -8.82
N GLN A 158 -24.69 -2.88 -9.43
CA GLN A 158 -24.74 -2.52 -10.86
C GLN A 158 -24.67 -3.75 -11.78
N ASP A 159 -23.85 -4.74 -11.44
CA ASP A 159 -23.69 -5.99 -12.15
C ASP A 159 -24.99 -6.81 -12.12
N GLN A 160 -25.63 -6.92 -10.95
CA GLN A 160 -26.93 -7.60 -10.82
C GLN A 160 -28.03 -6.87 -11.61
N ALA A 161 -28.08 -5.54 -11.54
CA ALA A 161 -29.03 -4.74 -12.32
C ALA A 161 -28.82 -4.92 -13.84
N THR A 162 -27.56 -4.97 -14.29
CA THR A 162 -27.20 -5.18 -15.69
C THR A 162 -27.56 -6.57 -16.17
N LEU A 163 -27.25 -7.62 -15.38
CA LEU A 163 -27.64 -9.00 -15.68
C LEU A 163 -29.16 -9.13 -15.81
N LYS A 164 -29.91 -8.53 -14.88
CA LYS A 164 -31.38 -8.50 -14.93
C LYS A 164 -31.87 -7.85 -16.23
N ARG A 165 -31.35 -6.66 -16.56
CA ARG A 165 -31.68 -5.95 -17.80
C ARG A 165 -31.38 -6.81 -19.03
N ILE A 166 -30.21 -7.43 -19.12
CA ILE A 166 -29.83 -8.31 -20.25
C ILE A 166 -30.84 -9.46 -20.41
N LYS A 167 -31.21 -10.13 -19.30
CA LYS A 167 -32.19 -11.23 -19.32
C LYS A 167 -33.58 -10.78 -19.76
N GLU A 168 -34.00 -9.56 -19.40
CA GLU A 168 -35.32 -9.02 -19.70
C GLU A 168 -35.41 -8.46 -21.13
N THR A 169 -34.38 -7.74 -21.59
CA THR A 169 -34.43 -7.00 -22.86
C THR A 169 -33.94 -7.80 -24.07
N THR A 170 -33.13 -8.83 -23.85
CA THR A 170 -32.56 -9.60 -24.96
C THR A 170 -33.59 -10.58 -25.51
N LYS A 171 -33.90 -10.42 -26.80
CA LYS A 171 -34.79 -11.31 -27.55
C LYS A 171 -34.02 -12.56 -28.00
N VAL A 172 -34.72 -13.68 -28.02
CA VAL A 172 -34.20 -14.91 -28.62
C VAL A 172 -33.98 -14.68 -30.12
N SER A 173 -32.81 -15.09 -30.61
CA SER A 173 -32.45 -14.95 -32.02
C SER A 173 -33.28 -15.89 -32.89
N SER A 174 -33.76 -15.40 -34.03
CA SER A 174 -34.40 -16.24 -35.07
C SER A 174 -33.39 -17.11 -35.82
N THR A 175 -32.11 -16.73 -35.79
CA THR A 175 -31.01 -17.48 -36.42
C THR A 175 -30.17 -18.14 -35.33
N PRO A 176 -29.96 -19.46 -35.36
CA PRO A 176 -29.10 -20.15 -34.40
C PRO A 176 -27.69 -19.58 -34.38
N LEU A 177 -27.19 -19.26 -33.18
CA LEU A 177 -25.82 -18.80 -32.97
C LEU A 177 -24.83 -19.97 -33.11
N LYS A 178 -23.63 -19.66 -33.59
CA LYS A 178 -22.51 -20.59 -33.75
C LYS A 178 -21.46 -20.32 -32.68
N GLU A 179 -20.56 -21.28 -32.45
CA GLU A 179 -19.45 -21.13 -31.49
C GLU A 179 -18.61 -19.87 -31.79
N SER A 180 -18.36 -19.57 -33.06
CA SER A 180 -17.61 -18.39 -33.51
C SER A 180 -18.25 -17.05 -33.11
N ASP A 181 -19.53 -17.04 -32.74
CA ASP A 181 -20.20 -15.84 -32.29
C ASP A 181 -19.82 -15.49 -30.84
N PHE A 182 -19.34 -16.46 -30.06
CA PHE A 182 -19.02 -16.30 -28.64
C PHE A 182 -17.53 -15.96 -28.44
N ASP A 183 -17.26 -14.86 -27.72
CA ASP A 183 -15.93 -14.57 -27.18
C ASP A 183 -15.85 -15.22 -25.79
N PHE A 184 -15.04 -16.27 -25.60
CA PHE A 184 -14.89 -16.95 -24.31
C PHE A 184 -13.91 -16.25 -23.35
N GLY A 185 -13.18 -15.25 -23.85
CA GLY A 185 -12.16 -14.53 -23.11
C GLY A 185 -10.95 -15.38 -22.73
N GLU A 186 -10.57 -15.35 -21.45
CA GLU A 186 -9.35 -16.02 -20.97
C GLU A 186 -9.54 -17.54 -20.87
N GLU A 187 -8.67 -18.30 -21.53
CA GLU A 187 -8.71 -19.75 -21.50
C GLU A 187 -8.40 -20.28 -20.08
N GLN A 188 -9.25 -21.17 -19.59
CA GLN A 188 -9.14 -21.70 -18.23
C GLN A 188 -8.50 -23.09 -18.24
N SER A 189 -7.76 -23.40 -17.17
CA SER A 189 -7.42 -24.79 -16.86
C SER A 189 -8.71 -25.56 -16.56
N ASN A 190 -8.76 -26.85 -16.88
CA ASN A 190 -9.97 -27.66 -16.69
C ASN A 190 -10.48 -27.68 -15.24
N MET A 191 -9.61 -27.41 -14.25
CA MET A 191 -9.98 -27.27 -12.84
C MET A 191 -9.13 -26.22 -12.12
N GLN A 192 -9.75 -25.34 -11.33
CA GLN A 192 -9.06 -24.35 -10.50
C GLN A 192 -9.76 -24.17 -9.14
N ILE A 193 -9.00 -23.79 -8.11
CA ILE A 193 -9.53 -23.38 -6.80
C ILE A 193 -9.36 -21.87 -6.63
N MET A 194 -10.43 -21.19 -6.27
CA MET A 194 -10.46 -19.77 -5.91
C MET A 194 -10.86 -19.63 -4.45
N LYS A 195 -10.23 -18.69 -3.75
CA LYS A 195 -10.48 -18.46 -2.34
C LYS A 195 -10.93 -17.02 -2.10
N ARG A 196 -11.86 -16.84 -1.15
CA ARG A 196 -12.31 -15.51 -0.70
C ARG A 196 -12.89 -14.65 -1.82
N VAL A 197 -13.73 -15.24 -2.67
CA VAL A 197 -14.48 -14.55 -3.71
C VAL A 197 -15.72 -13.90 -3.09
N ALA A 198 -15.74 -12.56 -3.03
CA ALA A 198 -16.83 -11.82 -2.43
C ALA A 198 -18.19 -12.08 -3.11
N ASN A 199 -19.29 -11.99 -2.35
CA ASN A 199 -20.67 -12.15 -2.83
C ASN A 199 -20.94 -13.44 -3.63
N THR A 200 -20.18 -14.50 -3.33
CA THR A 200 -20.22 -15.79 -4.02
C THR A 200 -20.29 -16.89 -2.97
N GLU A 201 -20.98 -17.99 -3.25
CA GLU A 201 -21.07 -19.12 -2.31
C GLU A 201 -19.94 -20.13 -2.56
N SER A 202 -19.51 -20.83 -1.51
CA SER A 202 -18.58 -21.96 -1.63
C SER A 202 -19.25 -23.12 -2.36
N ALA A 203 -18.85 -23.37 -3.61
CA ALA A 203 -19.44 -24.39 -4.48
C ALA A 203 -18.51 -24.71 -5.67
N PHE A 204 -18.87 -25.70 -6.48
CA PHE A 204 -18.25 -25.99 -7.78
C PHE A 204 -19.05 -25.33 -8.90
N TYR A 205 -18.44 -24.34 -9.55
CA TYR A 205 -19.04 -23.58 -10.65
C TYR A 205 -18.60 -24.17 -11.98
N VAL A 206 -19.56 -24.40 -12.87
CA VAL A 206 -19.28 -24.78 -14.25
C VAL A 206 -19.25 -23.51 -15.09
N VAL A 207 -18.04 -22.99 -15.25
CA VAL A 207 -17.75 -21.72 -15.93
C VAL A 207 -17.71 -21.93 -17.43
N LEU A 208 -18.39 -21.05 -18.15
CA LEU A 208 -18.52 -21.03 -19.61
C LEU A 208 -17.50 -20.09 -20.25
N ALA A 209 -17.25 -18.92 -19.66
CA ALA A 209 -16.36 -17.89 -20.18
C ALA A 209 -15.80 -17.01 -19.06
N VAL A 210 -14.65 -16.37 -19.32
CA VAL A 210 -13.97 -15.50 -18.36
C VAL A 210 -13.53 -14.20 -19.01
N HIS A 211 -14.01 -13.06 -18.51
CA HIS A 211 -13.70 -11.75 -19.07
C HIS A 211 -13.23 -10.77 -18.02
N LYS A 212 -12.21 -9.97 -18.33
CA LYS A 212 -11.85 -8.78 -17.54
C LYS A 212 -12.69 -7.56 -17.90
N ASP A 213 -13.11 -7.47 -19.15
CA ASP A 213 -13.87 -6.36 -19.69
C ASP A 213 -15.38 -6.54 -19.51
N VAL A 214 -16.03 -5.50 -18.98
CA VAL A 214 -17.47 -5.44 -18.68
C VAL A 214 -18.31 -5.57 -19.96
N ALA A 215 -17.91 -4.91 -21.05
CA ALA A 215 -18.67 -4.94 -22.30
C ALA A 215 -18.58 -6.32 -22.97
N LYS A 216 -17.42 -6.99 -22.90
CA LYS A 216 -17.26 -8.37 -23.38
C LYS A 216 -18.11 -9.35 -22.58
N ARG A 217 -18.08 -9.24 -21.25
CA ARG A 217 -18.97 -10.01 -20.36
C ARG A 217 -20.43 -9.82 -20.76
N ASP A 218 -20.89 -8.58 -20.89
CA ASP A 218 -22.28 -8.27 -21.22
C ASP A 218 -22.68 -8.80 -22.59
N LYS A 219 -21.78 -8.72 -23.58
CA LYS A 219 -21.98 -9.28 -24.90
C LYS A 219 -22.16 -10.80 -24.85
N PHE A 220 -21.30 -11.51 -24.11
CA PHE A 220 -21.41 -12.96 -23.96
C PHE A 220 -22.74 -13.36 -23.27
N LEU A 221 -23.12 -12.66 -22.19
CA LEU A 221 -24.40 -12.86 -21.51
C LEU A 221 -25.60 -12.64 -22.44
N ALA A 222 -25.57 -11.57 -23.25
CA ALA A 222 -26.62 -11.30 -24.22
C ALA A 222 -26.69 -12.40 -25.29
N GLN A 223 -25.55 -12.90 -25.77
CA GLN A 223 -25.52 -14.01 -26.74
C GLN A 223 -26.08 -15.30 -26.16
N MET A 224 -25.81 -15.60 -24.89
CA MET A 224 -26.43 -16.74 -24.19
C MET A 224 -27.95 -16.60 -24.08
N VAL A 225 -28.44 -15.41 -23.71
CA VAL A 225 -29.89 -15.16 -23.64
C VAL A 225 -30.51 -15.23 -25.04
N ALA A 226 -29.82 -14.72 -26.06
CA ALA A 226 -30.24 -14.78 -27.45
C ALA A 226 -30.26 -16.21 -28.00
N SER A 227 -29.41 -17.12 -27.51
CA SER A 227 -29.49 -18.56 -27.81
C SER A 227 -30.58 -19.29 -27.02
N GLY A 228 -31.40 -18.58 -26.24
CA GLY A 228 -32.49 -19.14 -25.43
C GLY A 228 -32.06 -19.58 -24.02
N GLN A 229 -30.78 -19.47 -23.65
CA GLN A 229 -30.29 -19.86 -22.34
C GLN A 229 -30.34 -18.67 -21.36
N ARG A 230 -31.42 -18.59 -20.58
CA ARG A 230 -31.61 -17.54 -19.56
C ARG A 230 -31.03 -17.90 -18.19
N ASN A 231 -30.76 -19.18 -17.95
CA ASN A 231 -30.10 -19.62 -16.73
C ASN A 231 -28.59 -19.38 -16.82
N VAL A 232 -28.21 -18.11 -16.70
CA VAL A 232 -26.83 -17.63 -16.73
C VAL A 232 -26.61 -16.64 -15.59
N SER A 233 -25.46 -16.71 -14.96
CA SER A 233 -25.02 -15.78 -13.93
C SER A 233 -23.51 -15.59 -14.03
N PHE A 234 -22.95 -14.72 -13.20
CA PHE A 234 -21.51 -14.57 -13.08
C PHE A 234 -21.14 -14.13 -11.66
N PHE A 235 -19.88 -14.36 -11.29
CA PHE A 235 -19.26 -13.72 -10.14
C PHE A 235 -18.02 -12.94 -10.59
N TYR A 236 -17.60 -11.97 -9.78
CA TYR A 236 -16.38 -11.22 -10.00
C TYR A 236 -15.33 -11.61 -8.98
N ASP A 237 -14.15 -12.01 -9.44
CA ASP A 237 -12.99 -12.20 -8.59
C ASP A 237 -12.08 -10.98 -8.64
N ALA A 238 -11.97 -10.28 -7.51
CA ALA A 238 -11.12 -9.11 -7.37
C ALA A 238 -9.62 -9.45 -7.50
N SER A 239 -9.21 -10.68 -7.23
CA SER A 239 -7.79 -11.07 -7.29
C SER A 239 -7.26 -11.13 -8.73
N THR A 240 -8.08 -11.63 -9.65
CA THR A 240 -7.77 -11.70 -11.09
C THR A 240 -8.35 -10.53 -11.88
N SER A 241 -9.22 -9.73 -11.26
CA SER A 241 -10.03 -8.70 -11.92
C SER A 241 -10.89 -9.24 -13.07
N SER A 242 -11.40 -10.46 -12.91
CA SER A 242 -12.13 -11.20 -13.95
C SER A 242 -13.54 -11.58 -13.51
N TYR A 243 -14.46 -11.52 -14.46
CA TYR A 243 -15.83 -12.03 -14.38
C TYR A 243 -15.87 -13.47 -14.87
N TYR A 244 -16.38 -14.37 -14.04
CA TYR A 244 -16.55 -15.79 -14.34
C TYR A 244 -18.01 -16.08 -14.61
N ILE A 245 -18.34 -16.32 -15.88
CA ILE A 245 -19.72 -16.55 -16.33
C ILE A 245 -20.03 -18.04 -16.21
N TYR A 246 -21.14 -18.39 -15.57
CA TYR A 246 -21.55 -19.78 -15.34
C TYR A 246 -23.05 -19.95 -15.54
N ALA A 247 -23.47 -21.18 -15.86
CA ALA A 247 -24.90 -21.53 -15.92
C ALA A 247 -25.40 -22.16 -14.62
N THR A 248 -24.63 -23.11 -14.08
CA THR A 248 -25.00 -23.91 -12.90
C THR A 248 -23.83 -23.99 -11.92
N LYS A 249 -24.16 -24.10 -10.63
CA LYS A 249 -23.23 -24.43 -9.55
C LYS A 249 -23.69 -25.70 -8.84
N PHE A 250 -22.75 -26.44 -8.28
CA PHE A 250 -22.98 -27.72 -7.61
C PHE A 250 -22.28 -27.77 -6.25
N GLU A 251 -22.85 -28.52 -5.31
CA GLU A 251 -22.23 -28.70 -3.99
C GLU A 251 -21.05 -29.68 -4.07
N THR A 252 -21.12 -30.64 -4.99
CA THR A 252 -20.12 -31.70 -5.13
C THR A 252 -19.36 -31.65 -6.45
N ILE A 253 -18.13 -32.16 -6.45
CA ILE A 253 -17.31 -32.25 -7.66
C ILE A 253 -17.88 -33.26 -8.65
N GLN A 254 -18.53 -34.32 -8.17
CA GLN A 254 -19.11 -35.39 -9.00
C GLN A 254 -20.24 -34.85 -9.88
N GLU A 255 -21.12 -34.01 -9.33
CA GLU A 255 -22.19 -33.37 -10.11
C GLU A 255 -21.63 -32.40 -11.15
N ALA A 256 -20.64 -31.58 -10.77
CA ALA A 256 -19.97 -30.67 -11.69
C ALA A 256 -19.27 -31.43 -12.84
N GLN A 257 -18.64 -32.57 -12.54
CA GLN A 257 -18.05 -33.46 -13.55
C GLN A 257 -19.11 -34.09 -14.45
N GLY A 258 -20.30 -34.43 -13.91
CA GLY A 258 -21.43 -34.90 -14.70
C GLY A 258 -21.89 -33.88 -15.75
N GLU A 259 -21.92 -32.59 -15.39
CA GLU A 259 -22.31 -31.51 -16.31
C GLU A 259 -21.30 -31.32 -17.46
N MET A 260 -20.02 -31.68 -17.26
CA MET A 260 -18.99 -31.58 -18.30
C MET A 260 -19.25 -32.47 -19.51
N VAL A 261 -20.14 -33.46 -19.41
CA VAL A 261 -20.61 -34.26 -20.56
C VAL A 261 -21.30 -33.38 -21.61
N ASN A 262 -21.78 -32.19 -21.25
CA ASN A 262 -22.38 -31.23 -22.17
C ASN A 262 -21.35 -30.31 -22.87
N LYS A 263 -20.05 -30.42 -22.54
CA LYS A 263 -18.99 -29.62 -23.16
C LYS A 263 -18.96 -29.84 -24.67
N GLY A 264 -19.06 -28.75 -25.42
CA GLY A 264 -19.09 -28.74 -26.89
C GLY A 264 -20.41 -29.18 -27.54
N LYS A 265 -21.46 -29.53 -26.77
CA LYS A 265 -22.77 -29.86 -27.35
C LYS A 265 -23.57 -28.63 -27.77
N GLN A 266 -23.31 -27.49 -27.14
CA GLN A 266 -23.91 -26.20 -27.46
C GLN A 266 -22.81 -25.19 -27.83
N PRO A 267 -23.09 -24.22 -28.71
CA PRO A 267 -22.14 -23.20 -29.13
C PRO A 267 -21.37 -22.51 -27.99
N PHE A 268 -22.02 -22.25 -26.85
CA PHE A 268 -21.46 -21.56 -25.69
C PHE A 268 -20.80 -22.50 -24.65
N THR A 269 -20.71 -23.80 -24.93
CA THR A 269 -20.21 -24.81 -23.97
C THR A 269 -18.84 -25.37 -24.34
N SER A 270 -18.21 -24.92 -25.42
CA SER A 270 -16.96 -25.53 -25.91
C SER A 270 -15.77 -25.34 -24.97
N LYS A 271 -15.75 -24.24 -24.21
CA LYS A 271 -14.67 -23.87 -23.27
C LYS A 271 -15.01 -24.07 -21.80
N MET A 272 -15.98 -24.94 -21.49
CA MET A 272 -16.37 -25.24 -20.10
C MET A 272 -15.18 -25.64 -19.22
N ALA A 273 -15.14 -25.13 -17.99
CA ALA A 273 -14.18 -25.46 -16.94
C ALA A 273 -14.86 -25.50 -15.56
N ILE A 274 -14.31 -26.28 -14.63
CA ILE A 274 -14.81 -26.36 -13.26
C ILE A 274 -13.96 -25.45 -12.37
N ILE A 275 -14.61 -24.53 -11.64
CA ILE A 275 -13.94 -23.68 -10.65
C ILE A 275 -14.55 -23.95 -9.28
N LYS A 276 -13.71 -24.38 -8.34
CA LYS A 276 -14.10 -24.49 -6.94
C LYS A 276 -13.91 -23.15 -6.25
N VAL A 277 -14.96 -22.62 -5.66
CA VAL A 277 -14.89 -21.43 -4.79
C VAL A 277 -14.89 -21.88 -3.33
N GLU A 278 -13.98 -21.33 -2.53
CA GLU A 278 -13.85 -21.58 -1.08
C GLU A 278 -13.79 -20.24 -0.33
N ASN A 279 -14.87 -19.91 0.38
CA ASN A 279 -15.00 -18.70 1.19
C ASN A 279 -14.92 -18.98 2.69
#